data_AF-A0A1G4RU21-F1
#
_entry.id   AF-A0A1G4RU21-F1
#
_cell.length_a   1.000
_cell.length_b   1.000
_cell.length_c   1.000
_cell.angle_alpha   90.00
_cell.angle_beta   90.00
_cell.angle_gamma   90.00
#
_symmetry.space_group_name_H-M   'P 1'
#
loop_
_entity.id
_entity.type
_entity.pdbx_description
1 polymer ?
#
loop_
_entity_poly.entity_id
_entity_poly.type
_entity_poly.pdbx_seq_one_letter_code
_entity_poly.pdbx_strand_id
1 'polypeptide(L)' 'MADFDIPERSTSSPFADVRGHHVAIRVPDRDTAIQWYRDKLDWRVVHTWPYDD' A
#
# COMPACT_ATOMS: atom_id res chain seq x y z
N MET A 1 17.72 -11.22 6.79
CA MET A 1 16.95 -10.10 7.37
C MET A 1 17.83 -9.43 8.40
N ALA A 2 17.70 -8.12 8.61
CA ALA A 2 18.53 -7.46 9.62
C ALA A 2 18.10 -7.91 11.04
N ASP A 3 19.07 -8.05 11.95
CA ASP A 3 18.85 -8.46 13.34
C ASP A 3 18.35 -7.27 14.16
N PHE A 4 17.04 -7.05 14.15
CA PHE A 4 16.38 -6.03 14.98
C PHE A 4 15.80 -6.65 16.25
N ASP A 5 16.00 -5.97 17.37
CA ASP A 5 15.29 -6.25 18.62
C ASP A 5 13.95 -5.50 18.59
N ILE A 6 12.85 -6.22 18.30
CA ILE A 6 11.50 -5.63 18.20
C ILE A 6 10.81 -5.78 19.56
N PRO A 7 10.42 -4.67 20.22
CA PRO A 7 9.74 -4.73 21.51
C PRO A 7 8.35 -5.35 21.41
N GLU A 8 7.86 -5.90 22.52
CA GLU A 8 6.53 -6.50 22.61
C GLU A 8 5.41 -5.51 22.26
N ARG A 9 4.35 -6.03 21.63
CA ARG A 9 3.18 -5.23 21.25
C ARG A 9 2.43 -4.75 22.50
N SER A 10 2.34 -3.44 22.66
CA SER A 10 1.41 -2.84 23.65
C SER A 10 -0.03 -2.85 23.13
N THR A 11 -0.93 -3.48 23.87
CA THR A 11 -2.37 -3.53 23.58
C THR A 11 -3.15 -2.36 24.18
N SER A 12 -2.54 -1.57 25.07
CA SER A 12 -3.19 -0.42 25.73
C SER A 12 -3.10 0.88 24.93
N SER A 13 -2.29 0.91 23.86
CA SER A 13 -2.16 2.08 22.98
C SER A 13 -3.44 2.32 22.18
N PRO A 14 -3.89 3.56 22.01
CA PRO A 14 -5.00 3.88 21.08
C PRO A 14 -4.64 3.55 19.62
N PHE A 15 -3.36 3.35 19.33
CA PHE A 15 -2.86 2.98 18.00
C PHE A 15 -2.57 1.47 17.87
N ALA A 16 -2.91 0.66 18.88
CA ALA A 16 -2.55 -0.75 18.92
C ALA A 16 -3.08 -1.55 17.71
N ASP A 17 -4.13 -1.07 17.04
CA ASP A 17 -4.74 -1.70 15.86
C ASP A 17 -4.59 -0.89 14.56
N VAL A 18 -3.71 0.12 14.52
CA VAL A 18 -3.39 0.82 13.28
C VAL A 18 -2.73 -0.16 12.31
N ARG A 19 -3.22 -0.16 11.06
CA ARG A 19 -2.69 -0.97 9.96
C ARG A 19 -2.56 -0.12 8.72
N GLY A 20 -1.60 -0.46 7.87
CA GLY A 20 -1.51 0.13 6.54
C GLY A 20 -2.80 -0.16 5.76
N HIS A 21 -3.51 0.90 5.36
CA HIS A 21 -4.75 0.77 4.60
C HIS A 21 -4.46 0.71 3.09
N HIS A 22 -3.60 1.60 2.59
CA HIS A 22 -3.04 1.58 1.24
C HIS A 22 -1.84 2.53 1.15
N VAL A 23 -1.13 2.53 0.02
CA VAL A 23 -0.07 3.48 -0.30
C VAL A 23 -0.45 4.24 -1.58
N ALA A 24 -0.34 5.56 -1.56
CA ALA A 24 -0.52 6.39 -2.75
C ALA A 24 0.83 6.59 -3.45
N ILE A 25 0.88 6.35 -4.75
CA ILE A 25 2.10 6.45 -5.56
C ILE A 25 1.83 7.41 -6.72
N ARG A 26 2.67 8.45 -6.84
CA ARG A 26 2.65 9.33 -8.01
C ARG A 26 3.43 8.68 -9.14
N VAL A 27 2.79 8.57 -10.31
CA VAL A 27 3.38 7.98 -11.52
C VAL A 27 3.25 8.98 -12.68
N PRO A 28 4.18 8.95 -13.64
CA PRO A 28 4.12 9.86 -14.79
C PRO A 28 2.98 9.52 -15.75
N ASP A 29 2.64 8.23 -15.86
CA ASP A 29 1.53 7.73 -16.67
C ASP A 29 0.80 6.62 -15.90
N ARG A 30 -0.52 6.78 -15.74
CA ARG A 30 -1.34 5.91 -14.89
C ARG A 30 -1.53 4.52 -15.50
N ASP A 31 -1.81 4.45 -16.79
CA ASP A 31 -2.20 3.20 -17.43
C ASP A 31 -0.98 2.29 -17.63
N THR A 32 0.17 2.86 -17.97
CA THR A 32 1.47 2.16 -17.99
C THR A 32 1.80 1.56 -16.62
N ALA A 33 1.59 2.32 -15.53
CA ALA A 33 1.84 1.82 -14.18
C ALA A 33 0.89 0.68 -13.80
N ILE A 34 -0.41 0.81 -14.09
CA ILE A 34 -1.40 -0.25 -13.85
C ILE A 34 -1.00 -1.53 -14.59
N GLN A 35 -0.63 -1.44 -15.87
CA GLN A 35 -0.19 -2.59 -16.64
C GLN A 35 1.05 -3.24 -16.01
N TRP A 36 2.05 -2.45 -15.64
CA TRP A 36 3.25 -2.98 -15.00
C TRP A 36 2.94 -3.72 -13.69
N TYR A 37 2.08 -3.15 -12.82
CA TYR A 37 1.69 -3.80 -11.56
C TYR A 37 0.94 -5.11 -11.78
N ARG A 38 0.09 -5.18 -12.80
CA ARG A 38 -0.61 -6.42 -13.18
C ARG A 38 0.37 -7.46 -13.70
N ASP A 39 1.25 -7.10 -14.62
CA ASP A 39 2.15 -8.04 -15.29
C ASP A 39 3.27 -8.54 -14.37
N LYS A 40 3.76 -7.68 -13.46
CA LYS A 40 4.92 -7.99 -12.61
C LYS A 40 4.55 -8.51 -11.24
N LEU A 41 3.43 -8.06 -10.68
CA LEU A 41 3.03 -8.39 -9.30
C LEU A 41 1.69 -9.13 -9.22
N ASP A 42 1.03 -9.39 -10.35
CA ASP A 42 -0.32 -9.98 -10.42
C ASP A 42 -1.36 -9.20 -9.58
N TRP A 43 -1.20 -7.88 -9.52
CA TRP A 43 -2.16 -7.03 -8.82
C TRP A 43 -3.47 -6.91 -9.61
N ARG A 44 -4.57 -6.66 -8.90
CA ARG A 44 -5.91 -6.47 -9.49
C ARG A 44 -6.40 -5.06 -9.25
N VAL A 45 -6.98 -4.46 -10.28
CA VAL A 45 -7.65 -3.16 -10.15
C VAL A 45 -8.98 -3.38 -9.46
N VAL A 46 -9.13 -2.82 -8.26
CA VAL A 46 -10.39 -2.91 -7.48
C VAL A 46 -11.30 -1.70 -7.71
N HIS A 47 -10.73 -0.54 -8.04
CA HIS A 47 -11.47 0.69 -8.29
C HIS A 47 -10.64 1.68 -9.10
N THR A 48 -11.32 2.56 -9.85
CA THR A 48 -10.71 3.64 -10.62
C THR A 48 -11.55 4.91 -10.48
N TRP A 49 -10.90 6.00 -10.11
CA TRP A 49 -11.52 7.32 -10.06
C TRP A 49 -11.31 8.07 -11.39
N PRO A 50 -12.28 8.88 -11.84
CA PRO A 50 -12.06 9.83 -12.92
C PRO A 50 -11.03 10.89 -12.51
N TYR A 51 -10.44 11.57 -13.49
CA TYR A 51 -9.62 12.74 -13.22
C TYR A 51 -10.52 13.89 -12.72
N ASP A 52 -10.09 14.58 -11.66
CA ASP A 52 -10.74 15.78 -11.09
C ASP A 52 -12.08 15.54 -10.36
N ASP A 53 -12.23 14.38 -9.69
CA ASP A 53 -13.39 14.06 -8.84
C ASP A 53 -13.26 14.47 -7.37
#